data_AF-A0A0G0KSZ1-F1
#
_entry.id   AF-A0A0G0KSZ1-F1
#
_cell.length_a   1.000
_cell.length_b   1.000
_cell.length_c   1.000
_cell.angle_alpha   90.00
_cell.angle_beta   90.00
_cell.angle_gamma   90.00
#
_symmetry.space_group_name_H-M   'P 1'
#
loop_
_entity.id
_entity.type
_entity.pdbx_description
1 polymer ?
#
loop_
_entity_poly.entity_id
_entity_poly.type
_entity_poly.pdbx_seq_one_letter_code
_entity_poly.pdbx_strand_id
1 'polypeptide(L)'
;MKLNLIFAIVLMAITGFFDGLAFGRAPKIWNYQGLTRIIEILKTLSIFGVGLITYIASTFFLYQQGVENALVITLIWFVVTIISLAIISGSFFTLSISDKVIALVAIILVGILYYRGVAK
;
A
#
# COMPACT_ATOMS: atom_id res chain seq x y z
N MET A 1 -22.01 1.84 -9.68
CA MET A 1 -20.97 1.39 -8.74
C MET A 1 -21.51 1.56 -7.32
N LYS A 2 -21.58 0.49 -6.50
CA LYS A 2 -22.17 0.60 -5.15
C LYS A 2 -21.31 1.52 -4.27
N LEU A 3 -21.92 2.38 -3.46
CA LEU A 3 -21.24 3.33 -2.56
C LEU A 3 -20.14 2.66 -1.71
N ASN A 4 -20.38 1.42 -1.27
CA ASN A 4 -19.44 0.62 -0.48
C ASN A 4 -18.13 0.32 -1.24
N LEU A 5 -18.18 0.14 -2.56
CA LEU A 5 -16.97 -0.08 -3.35
C LEU A 5 -16.11 1.19 -3.44
N ILE A 6 -16.73 2.36 -3.54
CA ILE A 6 -16.00 3.64 -3.49
C ILE A 6 -15.29 3.78 -2.14
N PHE A 7 -16.00 3.52 -1.04
CA PHE A 7 -15.42 3.55 0.31
C PHE A 7 -14.26 2.56 0.46
N ALA A 8 -14.43 1.32 -0.03
CA ALA A 8 -13.36 0.33 -0.03
C ALA A 8 -12.10 0.84 -0.73
N ILE A 9 -12.24 1.40 -1.93
CA ILE A 9 -11.11 1.91 -2.72
C ILE A 9 -10.46 3.11 -2.03
N VAL A 10 -11.24 4.04 -1.49
CA VAL A 10 -10.72 5.21 -0.76
C VAL A 10 -9.98 4.78 0.49
N LEU A 11 -10.53 3.86 1.28
CA LEU A 11 -9.86 3.34 2.47
C LEU A 11 -8.57 2.59 2.11
N MET A 12 -8.59 1.80 1.04
CA MET A 12 -7.39 1.11 0.55
C MET A 12 -6.31 2.11 0.07
N ALA A 13 -6.72 3.21 -0.58
CA ALA A 13 -5.83 4.30 -0.95
C ALA A 13 -5.17 4.94 0.28
N ILE A 14 -5.97 5.20 1.32
CA ILE A 14 -5.49 5.73 2.61
C ILE A 14 -4.53 4.75 3.28
N THR A 15 -4.88 3.45 3.31
CA THR A 15 -4.00 2.40 3.83
C THR A 15 -2.64 2.42 3.15
N GLY A 16 -2.61 2.32 1.82
CA GLY A 16 -1.36 2.27 1.10
C GLY A 16 -0.54 3.56 1.23
N PHE A 17 -1.19 4.72 1.40
CA PHE A 17 -0.50 5.97 1.71
C PHE A 17 0.22 5.92 3.08
N PHE A 18 -0.47 5.50 4.14
CA PHE A 18 0.12 5.40 5.48
C PHE A 18 1.20 4.32 5.55
N ASP A 19 0.97 3.16 4.94
CA ASP A 19 1.99 2.10 4.90
C ASP A 19 3.20 2.53 4.06
N GLY A 20 2.99 3.21 2.93
CA GLY A 20 4.07 3.82 2.14
C GLY A 20 4.90 4.82 2.95
N LEU A 21 4.25 5.68 3.76
CA LEU A 21 4.94 6.58 4.70
C LEU A 21 5.76 5.79 5.73
N ALA A 22 5.16 4.75 6.32
CA ALA A 22 5.81 3.96 7.35
C ALA A 22 7.02 3.18 6.79
N PHE A 23 6.90 2.57 5.62
CA PHE A 23 8.00 1.91 4.91
C PHE A 23 9.11 2.89 4.52
N GLY A 24 8.78 4.13 4.14
CA GLY A 24 9.78 5.17 3.88
C GLY A 24 10.54 5.64 5.13
N ARG A 25 9.92 5.54 6.31
CA ARG A 25 10.53 5.92 7.60
C ARG A 25 11.31 4.76 8.24
N ALA A 26 10.83 3.53 8.12
CA ALA A 26 11.35 2.39 8.87
C ALA A 26 12.88 2.17 8.71
N PRO A 27 13.47 2.24 7.50
CA PRO A 27 14.93 2.09 7.35
C PRO A 27 15.73 3.20 8.05
N LYS A 28 15.15 4.40 8.17
CA LYS A 28 15.81 5.59 8.74
C LYS A 28 15.89 5.55 10.27
N ILE A 29 15.11 4.70 10.92
CA ILE A 29 15.09 4.53 12.39
C ILE A 29 16.48 4.17 12.92
N TRP A 30 17.25 3.40 12.14
CA TRP A 30 18.57 2.92 12.55
C TRP A 30 19.63 4.03 12.61
N ASN A 31 19.37 5.19 11.99
CA ASN A 31 20.23 6.37 12.09
C ASN A 31 20.16 7.04 13.48
N TYR A 32 19.16 6.69 14.29
CA TYR A 32 18.99 7.23 15.64
C TYR A 32 19.55 6.26 16.69
N GLN A 33 19.88 6.79 17.86
CA GLN A 33 20.41 6.04 19.00
C GLN A 33 19.58 6.27 20.27
N GLY A 34 19.68 5.36 21.23
CA GLY A 34 19.05 5.47 22.55
C GLY A 34 17.53 5.74 22.51
N LEU A 35 17.07 6.67 23.34
CA LEU A 35 15.65 7.03 23.47
C LEU A 35 15.05 7.56 22.15
N THR A 36 15.83 8.31 21.36
CA THR A 36 15.36 8.85 20.08
C THR A 36 14.98 7.75 19.10
N ARG A 37 15.73 6.63 19.08
CA ARG A 37 15.38 5.46 18.27
C ARG A 37 14.03 4.89 18.69
N ILE A 38 13.79 4.74 19.99
CA ILE A 38 12.53 4.21 20.52
C ILE A 38 11.36 5.12 20.12
N ILE A 39 11.54 6.44 20.21
CA ILE A 39 10.52 7.42 19.80
C ILE A 39 10.21 7.28 18.30
N GLU A 40 11.20 7.13 17.43
CA GLU A 40 10.97 6.96 15.99
C GLU A 40 10.36 5.60 15.63
N ILE A 41 10.67 4.54 16.39
CA ILE A 41 9.96 3.25 16.31
C ILE A 41 8.48 3.45 16.62
N LEU A 42 8.16 4.08 17.77
CA LEU A 42 6.77 4.30 18.17
C LEU A 42 6.00 5.14 17.16
N LYS A 43 6.59 6.23 16.66
CA LYS A 43 5.98 7.05 15.59
C LYS A 43 5.70 6.23 14.33
N THR A 44 6.66 5.41 13.91
CA THR A 44 6.51 4.57 12.71
C THR A 44 5.44 3.50 12.91
N LEU A 45 5.39 2.87 14.09
CA LEU A 45 4.33 1.93 14.46
C LEU A 45 2.96 2.59 14.53
N SER A 46 2.85 3.83 15.03
CA SER A 46 1.57 4.57 15.02
C SER A 46 1.07 4.82 13.59
N ILE A 47 1.96 5.13 12.65
CA ILE A 47 1.62 5.29 11.23
C ILE A 47 1.12 3.96 10.65
N PHE A 48 1.83 2.85 10.88
CA PHE A 48 1.34 1.51 10.52
C PHE A 48 0.00 1.17 11.16
N GLY A 49 -0.24 1.61 12.40
CA GLY A 49 -1.53 1.39 13.08
C GLY A 49 -2.69 2.02 12.32
N VAL A 50 -2.52 3.23 11.79
CA VAL A 50 -3.54 3.88 10.93
C VAL A 50 -3.73 3.11 9.63
N GLY A 51 -2.64 2.65 9.01
CA GLY A 51 -2.67 1.76 7.84
C GLY A 51 -3.48 0.50 8.11
N LEU A 52 -3.16 -0.23 9.18
CA LEU A 52 -3.84 -1.46 9.58
C LEU A 52 -5.34 -1.26 9.85
N ILE A 53 -5.72 -0.20 10.59
CA ILE A 53 -7.14 0.09 10.88
C ILE A 53 -7.91 0.34 9.59
N THR A 54 -7.36 1.17 8.70
CA THR A 54 -7.99 1.48 7.41
C THR A 54 -8.01 0.27 6.48
N TYR A 55 -6.99 -0.60 6.55
CA TYR A 55 -6.94 -1.86 5.80
C TYR A 55 -8.10 -2.76 6.21
N ILE A 56 -8.24 -3.05 7.50
CA ILE A 56 -9.33 -3.89 8.05
C ILE A 56 -10.70 -3.31 7.67
N ALA A 57 -10.87 -1.99 7.78
CA ALA A 57 -12.11 -1.35 7.34
C ALA A 57 -12.34 -1.51 5.83
N SER A 58 -11.30 -1.37 5.00
CA SER A 58 -11.40 -1.55 3.55
C SER A 58 -11.77 -2.99 3.17
N THR A 59 -11.20 -4.00 3.85
CA THR A 59 -11.47 -5.41 3.56
C THR A 59 -12.90 -5.79 3.89
N PHE A 60 -13.48 -5.21 4.94
CA PHE A 60 -14.90 -5.38 5.26
C PHE A 60 -15.80 -4.95 4.09
N PHE A 61 -15.55 -3.78 3.49
CA PHE A 61 -16.33 -3.31 2.35
C PHE A 61 -16.06 -4.12 1.07
N LEU A 62 -14.82 -4.55 0.83
CA LEU A 62 -14.47 -5.44 -0.29
C LEU A 62 -15.17 -6.80 -0.18
N TYR A 63 -15.20 -7.37 1.02
CA TYR A 63 -15.91 -8.62 1.32
C TYR A 63 -17.40 -8.52 0.99
N GLN A 64 -18.06 -7.41 1.36
CA GLN A 64 -19.46 -7.16 0.99
C GLN A 64 -19.70 -7.05 -0.52
N GLN A 65 -18.65 -6.85 -1.33
CA GLN A 65 -18.72 -6.86 -2.79
C GLN A 65 -18.33 -8.21 -3.40
N GLY A 66 -18.10 -9.24 -2.59
CA GLY A 66 -17.69 -10.59 -3.02
C GLY A 66 -16.18 -10.72 -3.26
N VAL A 67 -15.37 -9.73 -2.86
CA VAL A 67 -13.91 -9.83 -2.92
C VAL A 67 -13.41 -10.40 -1.59
N GLU A 68 -13.37 -11.73 -1.50
CA GLU A 68 -13.00 -12.46 -0.28
C GLU A 68 -11.57 -12.99 -0.31
N ASN A 69 -10.97 -13.05 -1.50
CA ASN A 69 -9.64 -13.62 -1.67
C ASN A 69 -8.57 -12.67 -1.11
N ALA A 70 -7.93 -13.09 -0.01
CA ALA A 70 -6.92 -12.32 0.70
C ALA A 70 -5.76 -11.87 -0.19
N LEU A 71 -5.40 -12.67 -1.20
CA LEU A 71 -4.29 -12.36 -2.10
C LEU A 71 -4.71 -11.33 -3.17
N VAL A 72 -5.97 -11.31 -3.65
CA VAL A 72 -6.51 -10.18 -4.44
C VAL A 72 -6.39 -8.88 -3.64
N ILE A 73 -6.87 -8.90 -2.39
CA ILE A 73 -6.89 -7.71 -1.52
C ILE A 73 -5.46 -7.22 -1.26
N THR A 74 -4.54 -8.15 -0.97
CA THR A 74 -3.12 -7.84 -0.74
C THR A 74 -2.47 -7.24 -1.98
N LEU A 75 -2.81 -7.69 -3.18
CA LEU A 75 -2.28 -7.10 -4.42
C LEU A 75 -2.75 -5.66 -4.62
N ILE A 76 -4.04 -5.39 -4.38
CA ILE A 76 -4.58 -4.01 -4.47
C ILE A 76 -3.83 -3.11 -3.48
N TRP A 77 -3.73 -3.55 -2.22
CA TRP A 77 -2.96 -2.87 -1.18
C TRP A 77 -1.52 -2.62 -1.62
N PHE A 78 -0.82 -3.66 -2.08
CA PHE A 78 0.58 -3.61 -2.45
C PHE A 78 0.84 -2.58 -3.55
N VAL A 79 -0.01 -2.54 -4.58
CA VAL A 79 0.10 -1.57 -5.68
C VAL A 79 0.02 -0.14 -5.15
N VAL A 80 -1.00 0.16 -4.34
CA VAL A 80 -1.19 1.50 -3.76
C VAL A 80 -0.01 1.86 -2.84
N THR A 81 0.44 0.92 -2.02
CA THR A 81 1.56 1.10 -1.09
C THR A 81 2.87 1.42 -1.81
N ILE A 82 3.22 0.66 -2.86
CA ILE A 82 4.44 0.87 -3.63
C ILE A 82 4.40 2.20 -4.39
N ILE A 83 3.26 2.55 -5.00
CA ILE A 83 3.08 3.86 -5.64
C ILE A 83 3.29 4.98 -4.61
N SER A 84 2.67 4.87 -3.45
CA SER A 84 2.80 5.86 -2.37
C SER A 84 4.25 5.98 -1.90
N LEU A 85 4.92 4.86 -1.64
CA LEU A 85 6.33 4.83 -1.24
C LEU A 85 7.23 5.51 -2.28
N ALA A 86 7.03 5.22 -3.56
CA ALA A 86 7.82 5.78 -4.65
C ALA A 86 7.61 7.30 -4.82
N ILE A 87 6.39 7.80 -4.56
CA ILE A 87 6.08 9.24 -4.53
C ILE A 87 6.75 9.89 -3.31
N ILE A 88 6.58 9.32 -2.12
CA ILE A 88 7.08 9.86 -0.84
C ILE A 88 8.61 9.88 -0.80
N SER A 89 9.27 8.86 -1.34
CA SER A 89 10.73 8.79 -1.40
C SER A 89 11.33 9.80 -2.40
N GLY A 90 10.50 10.38 -3.28
CA GLY A 90 10.94 11.19 -4.41
C GLY A 90 11.56 10.37 -5.55
N SER A 91 11.79 9.07 -5.36
CA SER A 91 12.47 8.22 -6.35
C SER A 91 11.67 8.07 -7.63
N PHE A 92 10.33 8.14 -7.56
CA PHE A 92 9.51 8.09 -8.77
C PHE A 92 9.77 9.28 -9.69
N PHE A 93 10.05 10.46 -9.14
CA PHE A 93 10.31 11.66 -9.94
C PHE A 93 11.69 11.63 -10.61
N THR A 94 12.63 10.86 -10.08
CA THR A 94 13.97 10.69 -10.67
C THR A 94 14.00 9.63 -11.77
N LEU A 95 12.97 8.81 -11.91
CA LEU A 95 12.89 7.78 -12.95
C LEU A 95 12.70 8.39 -14.34
N SER A 96 13.35 7.76 -15.32
CA SER A 96 13.09 8.04 -16.74
C SER A 96 11.64 7.67 -17.11
N ILE A 97 11.13 8.24 -18.20
CA ILE A 97 9.78 7.93 -18.69
C ILE A 97 9.67 6.43 -19.03
N SER A 98 10.71 5.82 -19.60
CA SER A 98 10.75 4.38 -19.89
C SER A 98 10.61 3.55 -18.62
N ASP A 99 11.30 3.90 -17.54
CA ASP A 99 11.24 3.12 -16.29
C ASP A 99 9.86 3.22 -15.63
N LYS A 100 9.20 4.39 -15.71
CA LYS A 100 7.82 4.57 -15.24
C LYS A 100 6.84 3.68 -16.01
N VAL A 101 7.00 3.58 -17.33
CA VAL A 101 6.19 2.69 -18.17
C VAL A 101 6.44 1.23 -17.82
N ILE A 102 7.69 0.82 -17.67
CA ILE A 102 8.04 -0.55 -17.26
C ILE A 102 7.41 -0.90 -15.90
N ALA A 103 7.49 0.00 -14.92
CA ALA A 103 6.86 -0.20 -13.61
C ALA A 103 5.34 -0.36 -13.72
N LEU A 104 4.67 0.48 -14.52
CA LEU A 104 3.23 0.39 -14.75
C LEU A 104 2.84 -0.94 -15.41
N VAL A 105 3.58 -1.35 -16.45
CA VAL A 105 3.36 -2.61 -17.16
C VAL A 105 3.56 -3.81 -16.22
N ALA A 106 4.61 -3.79 -15.39
CA ALA A 106 4.86 -4.85 -14.41
C ALA A 106 3.69 -5.00 -13.42
N ILE A 107 3.17 -3.88 -12.89
CA ILE A 107 2.00 -3.88 -12.00
C ILE A 107 0.78 -4.50 -12.69
N ILE A 108 0.50 -4.10 -13.93
CA ILE A 108 -0.65 -4.61 -14.71
C ILE A 108 -0.49 -6.11 -14.98
N LEU A 109 0.69 -6.55 -15.40
CA LEU A 109 0.95 -7.97 -15.71
C LEU A 109 0.83 -8.85 -14.48
N VAL A 110 1.33 -8.43 -13.32
CA VAL A 110 1.14 -9.14 -12.05
C VAL A 110 -0.35 -9.26 -11.72
N GLY A 111 -1.11 -8.17 -11.86
CA GLY A 111 -2.57 -8.19 -11.68
C GLY A 111 -3.29 -9.15 -12.63
N ILE A 112 -2.93 -9.15 -13.92
CA ILE A 112 -3.52 -10.03 -14.94
C ILE A 112 -3.19 -11.50 -14.68
N LEU A 113 -1.92 -11.83 -14.43
CA LEU A 113 -1.49 -13.20 -14.14
C LEU A 113 -2.26 -13.76 -12.94
N TYR A 114 -2.44 -12.92 -11.93
CA TYR A 114 -3.13 -13.31 -10.73
C TYR A 114 -4.64 -13.52 -10.95
N TYR A 115 -5.31 -12.60 -11.64
CA TYR A 115 -6.73 -12.75 -12.01
C TYR A 115 -6.98 -14.05 -12.78
N ARG A 116 -6.10 -14.39 -13.73
CA ARG A 116 -6.23 -15.62 -14.53
C ARG A 116 -5.92 -16.90 -13.77
N GLY A 117 -4.97 -16.84 -12.83
CA GLY A 117 -4.41 -18.02 -12.17
C GLY A 117 -5.10 -18.42 -10.87
N VAL A 118 -5.70 -17.46 -10.14
CA VAL A 118 -6.13 -17.69 -8.74
C VAL A 118 -7.53 -17.13 -8.43
N ALA A 119 -7.99 -16.09 -9.12
CA ALA A 119 -9.29 -15.47 -8.84
C ALA A 119 -10.49 -16.09 -9.59
N LYS A 120 -10.36 -17.36 -10.02
CA LYS A 120 -11.49 -18.12 -10.59
C LYS A 120 -12.43 -18.62 -9.51
#